data_AF-A0A9D8AFN6-F1
#
_entry.id   AF-A0A9D8AFN6-F1
#
_cell.length_a   1.000
_cell.length_b   1.000
_cell.length_c   1.000
_cell.angle_alpha   90.00
_cell.angle_beta   90.00
_cell.angle_gamma   90.00
#
_symmetry.space_group_name_H-M   'P 1'
#
loop_
_entity.id
_entity.type
_entity.pdbx_description
1 polymer ?
#
loop_
_entity_poly.entity_id
_entity_poly.type
_entity_poly.pdbx_seq_one_letter_code
_entity_poly.pdbx_strand_id
1 'polypeptide(L)' 'MLDITSTIYILVSVLAGGTLFAWFQFYMEYRGYCKGCSTNTCSPKLRKNPFMSKCFVGAVFFTLALGLALRLLYGVEGI' A
#
# COMPACT_ATOMS: atom_id res chain seq x y z
N MET A 1 -7.17 -10.09 27.66
CA MET A 1 -6.53 -8.80 27.38
C MET A 1 -5.50 -9.09 26.30
N LEU A 2 -5.71 -8.65 25.05
CA LEU A 2 -4.66 -8.84 24.03
C LEU A 2 -3.46 -7.99 24.45
N ASP A 3 -2.28 -8.62 24.46
CA ASP A 3 -1.03 -7.92 24.74
C ASP A 3 -0.75 -6.92 23.61
N ILE A 4 -0.28 -5.71 23.95
CA ILE A 4 0.02 -4.64 22.99
C ILE A 4 0.98 -5.15 21.89
N THR A 5 1.89 -6.03 22.24
CA THR A 5 2.83 -6.68 21.32
C THR A 5 2.09 -7.45 20.23
N SER A 6 1.10 -8.28 20.61
CA SER A 6 0.32 -9.08 19.66
C SER A 6 -0.49 -8.21 18.69
N THR A 7 -1.04 -7.09 19.17
CA THR A 7 -1.78 -6.15 18.33
C THR A 7 -0.88 -5.49 17.28
N ILE A 8 0.35 -5.10 17.65
CA ILE A 8 1.29 -4.48 16.71
C ILE A 8 1.71 -5.46 15.60
N TYR A 9 2.00 -6.72 15.94
CA TYR A 9 2.33 -7.74 14.94
C TYR A 9 1.18 -7.95 13.92
N ILE A 10 -0.07 -7.98 14.39
CA ILE A 10 -1.24 -8.08 13.51
C ILE A 10 -1.35 -6.83 12.63
N LEU A 11 -1.15 -5.63 13.20
CA LEU A 11 -1.20 -4.38 12.45
C LEU A 11 -0.15 -4.35 11.32
N VAL A 12 1.08 -4.75 11.62
CA VAL A 12 2.18 -4.81 10.64
C VAL A 12 1.87 -5.79 9.52
N SER A 13 1.36 -6.98 9.83
CA SER A 13 1.01 -7.98 8.80
C SER A 13 -0.13 -7.53 7.88
N VAL A 14 -1.16 -6.88 8.43
CA VAL A 14 -2.27 -6.30 7.64
C VAL A 14 -1.77 -5.15 6.76
N LEU A 15 -0.93 -4.25 7.28
CA LEU A 15 -0.35 -3.16 6.49
C LEU A 15 0.61 -3.67 5.41
N ALA A 16 1.37 -4.73 5.68
CA ALA A 16 2.26 -5.35 4.69
C ALA A 16 1.45 -5.97 3.55
N GLY A 17 0.38 -6.70 3.88
CA GLY A 17 -0.56 -7.24 2.89
C GLY A 17 -1.24 -6.14 2.06
N GLY A 18 -1.72 -5.08 2.71
CA GLY A 18 -2.33 -3.93 2.03
C GLY A 18 -1.37 -3.18 1.11
N THR A 19 -0.11 -3.03 1.52
CA THR A 19 0.96 -2.41 0.72
C THR A 19 1.25 -3.26 -0.52
N LEU A 20 1.48 -4.56 -0.36
CA LEU A 20 1.72 -5.48 -1.48
C LEU A 20 0.54 -5.49 -2.46
N PHE A 21 -0.69 -5.52 -1.94
CA PHE A 21 -1.89 -5.50 -2.78
C PHE A 21 -2.02 -4.18 -3.57
N ALA A 22 -1.82 -3.03 -2.93
CA ALA A 22 -1.88 -1.73 -3.59
C ALA A 22 -0.80 -1.57 -4.67
N TRP A 23 0.43 -2.02 -4.39
CA TRP A 23 1.53 -2.02 -5.37
C TRP A 23 1.29 -3.00 -6.52
N PHE A 24 0.71 -4.17 -6.25
CA PHE A 24 0.35 -5.14 -7.29
C PHE A 24 -0.70 -4.58 -8.25
N GLN A 25 -1.75 -3.94 -7.72
CA GLN A 25 -2.78 -3.28 -8.52
C GLN A 25 -2.19 -2.13 -9.36
N PHE A 26 -1.30 -1.32 -8.78
CA PHE A 26 -0.59 -0.28 -9.53
C PHE A 26 0.29 -0.86 -10.65
N TYR A 27 1.01 -1.95 -10.38
CA TYR A 27 1.85 -2.62 -11.38
C TYR A 27 1.04 -3.19 -12.54
N MET A 28 -0.12 -3.81 -12.26
CA MET A 28 -1.02 -4.31 -13.31
C MET A 28 -1.56 -3.16 -14.17
N GLU A 29 -1.96 -2.04 -13.56
CA GLU A 29 -2.42 -0.85 -14.29
C GLU A 29 -1.31 -0.23 -15.13
N TYR A 30 -0.09 -0.09 -14.58
CA TYR A 30 1.08 0.40 -15.32
C TYR A 30 1.40 -0.49 -16.53
N ARG A 31 1.31 -1.81 -16.36
CA ARG A 31 1.53 -2.76 -17.45
C ARG A 31 0.42 -2.73 -18.49
N GLY A 32 -0.83 -2.54 -18.08
CA GLY A 32 -1.99 -2.35 -18.97
C GLY A 32 -1.87 -1.06 -19.79
N TYR A 33 -1.46 0.03 -19.15
CA TYR A 33 -1.16 1.31 -19.79
C TYR A 33 -0.05 1.17 -20.84
N CYS A 34 1.06 0.51 -20.52
CA CYS A 34 2.16 0.24 -21.47
C CYS A 34 1.76 -0.69 -22.63
N LYS A 35 0.72 -1.51 -22.46
CA LYS A 35 0.22 -2.44 -23.50
C LYS A 35 -0.99 -1.90 -24.27
N GLY A 36 -1.46 -0.67 -23.99
CA GLY A 36 -2.61 -0.06 -24.67
C GLY A 36 -3.98 -0.67 -24.33
N CYS A 37 -4.03 -1.69 -23.45
CA CYS A 37 -5.27 -2.25 -22.93
C CYS A 37 -5.61 -1.55 -21.61
N SER A 38 -6.54 -0.59 -21.67
CA SER A 38 -7.05 0.13 -20.51
C SER A 38 -7.86 -0.82 -19.63
N THR A 39 -7.20 -1.44 -18.64
CA THR A 39 -7.89 -2.22 -17.60
C THR A 39 -8.59 -1.26 -16.64
N ASN A 40 -9.93 -1.22 -16.71
CA ASN A 40 -10.82 -0.28 -16.01
C ASN A 40 -10.81 -0.34 -14.47
N THR A 41 -9.83 -0.97 -13.82
CA THR A 41 -9.85 -1.19 -12.37
C THR A 41 -9.53 0.07 -11.57
N CYS A 42 -8.80 1.04 -12.13
CA CYS A 42 -8.45 2.29 -11.46
C CYS A 42 -8.93 3.54 -12.22
N SER A 43 -10.24 3.70 -12.35
CA SER A 43 -10.93 4.89 -12.86
C SER A 43 -10.68 5.21 -14.36
N PRO A 44 -11.72 5.21 -15.22
CA PRO A 44 -11.59 5.36 -16.69
C PRO A 44 -11.14 6.76 -17.17
N LYS A 45 -10.75 7.68 -16.26
CA LYS A 45 -10.32 9.05 -16.57
C LYS A 45 -8.79 9.24 -16.56
N LEU A 46 -8.00 8.18 -16.36
CA LEU A 46 -6.56 8.29 -16.11
C LEU A 46 -5.66 8.34 -17.35
N ARG A 47 -6.15 8.92 -18.45
CA ARG A 47 -5.33 9.14 -19.65
C ARG A 47 -4.33 10.31 -19.52
N LYS A 48 -4.34 11.05 -18.39
CA LYS A 48 -3.51 12.26 -18.21
C LYS A 48 -2.26 12.05 -17.35
N ASN A 49 -2.35 11.38 -16.18
CA ASN A 49 -1.18 11.16 -15.31
C ASN A 49 -1.33 9.90 -14.42
N PRO A 50 -0.50 8.86 -14.58
CA PRO A 50 -0.55 7.63 -13.77
C PRO A 50 -0.20 7.86 -12.28
N PHE A 51 0.52 8.94 -11.96
CA PHE A 51 0.91 9.31 -10.60
C PHE A 51 -0.20 9.95 -9.76
N MET A 52 -1.31 10.37 -10.37
CA MET A 52 -2.50 10.88 -9.66
C MET A 52 -3.62 9.84 -9.55
N SER A 53 -3.31 8.56 -9.81
CA SER A 53 -4.26 7.48 -9.60
C SER A 53 -4.58 7.34 -8.12
N LYS A 54 -5.85 7.07 -7.81
CA LYS A 54 -6.26 6.65 -6.46
C LYS A 54 -5.45 5.44 -5.97
N CYS A 55 -4.97 4.59 -6.88
CA CYS A 55 -4.14 3.43 -6.58
C CYS A 55 -2.73 3.82 -6.10
N PHE A 56 -2.10 4.83 -6.73
CA PHE A 56 -0.78 5.32 -6.33
C PHE A 56 -0.84 6.02 -4.97
N VAL A 57 -1.87 6.87 -4.77
CA VAL A 57 -2.09 7.53 -3.47
C VAL A 57 -2.30 6.50 -2.36
N GLY A 58 -3.08 5.45 -2.61
CA GLY A 58 -3.25 4.34 -1.66
C GLY A 58 -1.94 3.62 -1.34
N ALA A 59 -1.15 3.27 -2.37
CA ALA A 59 0.14 2.60 -2.18
C ALA A 59 1.12 3.43 -1.33
N VAL A 60 1.20 4.74 -1.58
CA VAL A 60 2.03 5.66 -0.78
C VAL A 60 1.54 5.74 0.67
N PHE A 61 0.23 5.81 0.89
CA PHE A 61 -0.35 5.92 2.23
C PHE A 61 -0.11 4.64 3.06
N PHE A 62 -0.31 3.46 2.47
CA PHE A 62 0.00 2.19 3.15
C PHE A 62 1.49 2.01 3.43
N THR A 63 2.36 2.47 2.52
CA THR A 63 3.83 2.44 2.74
C THR A 63 4.24 3.34 3.90
N LEU A 64 3.67 4.55 3.99
CA LEU A 64 3.93 5.47 5.10
C LEU A 64 3.43 4.92 6.44
N ALA A 65 2.21 4.36 6.45
CA ALA A 65 1.64 3.74 7.64
C ALA A 65 2.48 2.54 8.10
N LEU A 66 3.03 1.74 7.17
CA LEU A 66 3.91 0.60 7.47
C LEU A 66 5.24 1.07 8.05
N GLY A 67 5.79 2.16 7.53
CA GLY A 67 6.96 2.82 8.11
C GLY A 67 6.73 3.28 9.55
N LEU A 68 5.58 3.89 9.85
CA LEU A 68 5.22 4.27 11.23
C LEU A 68 5.04 3.04 12.14
N ALA A 69 4.38 1.99 11.65
CA ALA A 69 4.16 0.77 12.43
C ALA A 69 5.49 0.08 12.77
N LEU A 70 6.43 0.01 11.82
CA LEU A 70 7.79 -0.48 12.07
C LEU A 70 8.54 0.39 13.07
N ARG A 71 8.43 1.72 12.98
CA ARG A 71 9.03 2.64 13.96
C ARG A 71 8.51 2.41 15.39
N LEU A 72 7.21 2.12 15.54
CA LEU A 72 6.62 1.77 16.83
C LEU A 72 7.15 0.41 17.33
N LEU A 73 7.27 -0.59 16.46
CA LEU A 73 7.84 -1.90 16.81
C LEU A 73 9.29 -1.75 17.31
N TYR A 74 10.13 -1.01 16.56
CA TYR A 74 11.50 -0.70 16.96
C TYR A 74 11.58 0.09 18.28
N GLY A 75 10.63 0.98 18.55
CA GLY A 75 10.55 1.71 19.81
C GLY A 75 10.17 0.83 21.01
N VAL A 76 9.42 -0.26 20.79
CA VAL A 76 9.07 -1.23 21.83
C VAL A 76 10.22 -2.22 22.10
N GLU A 77 11.00 -2.58 21.07
CA GLU A 77 12.11 -3.55 21.18
C GLU A 77 13.45 -2.95 21.67
N GLY A 78 13.63 -1.62 21.72
CA GLY A 78 14.85 -1.06 22.33
C GLY A 78 15.07 0.45 22.22
N ILE A 79 14.67 1.21 23.25
CA ILE A 79 15.51 1.94 24.22
C ILE A 79 14.59 2.45 25.35
#